data_AF-A0A1V6AIN0-F1
#
_entry.id   AF-A0A1V6AIN0-F1
#
_cell.length_a   1.000
_cell.length_b   1.000
_cell.length_c   1.000
_cell.angle_alpha   90.00
_cell.angle_beta   90.00
_cell.angle_gamma   90.00
#
_symmetry.space_group_name_H-M   'P 1'
#
loop_
_entity.id
_entity.type
_entity.pdbx_description
1 polymer ?
#
loop_
_entity_poly.entity_id
_entity_poly.type
_entity_poly.pdbx_seq_one_letter_code
_entity_poly.pdbx_strand_id
1 'polypeptide(L)'
;MFKNILTENQLKLLPLVKEFSRDYYLVGGTAIALHLGHRRSIDFDLFTSGRVKKQFIKRTIDRHKWPVSDVLFEDSEQLHLVVHDVKLTFFSYPHQIDATVDFEQIIYMPDLLTLAAMKAYALGGRAKWKDYVDLYILLRDHFSLAQISEKSKNIFGVYYNEKLFREQLCYFQDVDHSEKVDFVAESVPDEKIKQFLTDIATAPF
;
A
#
# COMPACT_ATOMS: atom_id res chain seq x y z
N MET A 1 5.08 14.03 -7.32
CA MET A 1 4.61 13.18 -6.21
C MET A 1 4.61 13.98 -4.91
N PHE A 2 3.79 13.60 -3.95
CA PHE A 2 3.57 14.33 -2.69
C PHE A 2 4.50 13.84 -1.59
N LYS A 3 5.76 14.30 -1.58
CA LYS A 3 6.76 13.90 -0.56
C LYS A 3 6.39 14.29 0.87
N ASN A 4 5.54 15.30 1.06
CA ASN A 4 5.06 15.77 2.36
C ASN A 4 4.21 14.73 3.13
N ILE A 5 3.81 13.63 2.48
CA ILE A 5 3.17 12.49 3.15
C ILE A 5 4.15 11.66 3.99
N LEU A 6 5.46 11.75 3.70
CA LEU A 6 6.50 10.99 4.39
C LEU A 6 6.90 11.70 5.68
N THR A 7 7.18 10.91 6.71
CA THR A 7 7.77 11.41 7.96
C THR A 7 9.24 11.80 7.77
N GLU A 8 9.80 12.57 8.70
CA GLU A 8 11.23 12.93 8.66
C GLU A 8 12.14 11.70 8.64
N ASN A 9 11.78 10.63 9.36
CA ASN A 9 12.56 9.40 9.40
C ASN A 9 12.48 8.66 8.05
N GLN A 10 11.31 8.59 7.42
CA GLN A 10 11.17 8.03 6.07
C GLN A 10 12.00 8.80 5.04
N LEU A 11 12.00 10.13 5.10
CA LEU A 11 12.82 10.97 4.21
C LEU A 11 14.31 10.64 4.36
N LYS A 12 14.81 10.44 5.58
CA LYS A 12 16.20 10.03 5.87
C LYS A 12 16.53 8.62 5.36
N LEU A 13 15.53 7.76 5.16
CA LEU A 13 15.70 6.39 4.66
C LEU A 13 15.57 6.26 3.15
N LEU A 14 15.16 7.29 2.41
CA LEU A 14 15.08 7.22 0.94
C LEU A 14 16.39 6.76 0.26
N PRO A 15 17.60 7.17 0.71
CA PRO A 15 18.84 6.63 0.16
C PRO A 15 18.99 5.11 0.37
N LEU A 16 18.52 4.58 1.50
CA LEU A 16 18.52 3.13 1.76
C LEU A 16 17.48 2.42 0.89
N VAL A 17 16.27 2.99 0.74
CA VAL A 17 15.23 2.44 -0.15
C VAL A 17 15.73 2.32 -1.58
N LYS A 18 16.50 3.32 -2.04
CA LYS A 18 17.12 3.32 -3.37
C LYS A 18 18.06 2.14 -3.62
N GLU A 19 18.77 1.65 -2.62
CA GLU A 19 19.65 0.47 -2.78
C GLU A 19 18.87 -0.80 -3.17
N PHE A 20 17.57 -0.84 -2.89
CA PHE A 20 16.69 -1.97 -3.21
C PHE A 20 15.94 -1.79 -4.54
N SER A 21 16.04 -0.65 -5.20
CA SER A 21 15.20 -0.29 -6.36
C SER A 21 15.40 -1.18 -7.60
N ARG A 22 16.50 -1.93 -7.66
CA ARG A 22 16.78 -2.87 -8.74
C ARG A 22 15.94 -4.15 -8.64
N ASP A 23 15.69 -4.61 -7.42
CA ASP A 23 15.05 -5.90 -7.16
C ASP A 23 13.60 -5.72 -6.63
N TYR A 24 13.25 -4.53 -6.14
CA TYR A 24 11.99 -4.23 -5.48
C TYR A 24 11.32 -2.97 -6.03
N TYR A 25 10.00 -2.91 -5.88
CA TYR A 25 9.16 -1.76 -6.15
C TYR A 25 8.33 -1.40 -4.91
N LEU A 26 8.01 -0.11 -4.75
CA LEU A 26 7.24 0.39 -3.61
C LEU A 26 5.74 0.30 -3.90
N VAL A 27 4.99 -0.24 -2.93
CA VAL A 27 3.54 -0.46 -3.02
C VAL A 27 2.80 0.04 -1.77
N GLY A 28 1.54 -0.35 -1.65
CA GLY A 28 0.76 -0.19 -0.43
C GLY A 28 0.28 1.24 -0.21
N GLY A 29 -0.07 1.55 1.03
CA GLY A 29 -0.62 2.85 1.40
C GLY A 29 0.35 4.01 1.15
N THR A 30 1.65 3.77 1.26
CA THR A 30 2.68 4.79 1.02
C THR A 30 2.77 5.14 -0.46
N ALA A 31 2.72 4.15 -1.36
CA ALA A 31 2.69 4.42 -2.80
C ALA A 31 1.45 5.24 -3.18
N ILE A 32 0.26 4.84 -2.72
CA ILE A 32 -0.99 5.58 -2.98
C ILE A 32 -0.88 7.02 -2.44
N ALA A 33 -0.39 7.21 -1.21
CA ALA A 33 -0.20 8.54 -0.63
C ALA A 33 0.81 9.40 -1.39
N LEU A 34 1.90 8.83 -1.95
CA LEU A 34 2.83 9.56 -2.80
C LEU A 34 2.18 10.04 -4.12
N HIS A 35 1.22 9.29 -4.65
CA HIS A 35 0.44 9.70 -5.81
C HIS A 35 -0.56 10.82 -5.49
N LEU A 36 -1.23 10.74 -4.34
CA LEU A 36 -2.43 11.53 -4.07
C LEU A 36 -2.26 12.65 -3.05
N GLY A 37 -1.28 12.57 -2.16
CA GLY A 37 -1.06 13.58 -1.13
C GLY A 37 -2.19 13.71 -0.10
N HIS A 38 -3.07 12.71 0.00
CA HIS A 38 -4.32 12.79 0.79
C HIS A 38 -4.11 12.53 2.29
N ARG A 39 -3.14 11.67 2.64
CA ARG A 39 -2.79 11.35 4.03
C ARG A 39 -1.31 11.01 4.17
N ARG A 40 -0.78 11.11 5.39
CA ARG A 40 0.54 10.58 5.72
C ARG A 40 0.51 9.05 5.75
N SER A 41 1.67 8.45 5.51
CA SER A 41 1.92 7.02 5.66
C SER A 41 3.24 6.82 6.39
N ILE A 42 3.39 5.71 7.13
CA ILE A 42 4.49 5.53 8.08
C ILE A 42 5.40 4.34 7.77
N ASP A 43 5.05 3.54 6.77
CA ASP A 43 5.76 2.30 6.41
C ASP A 43 6.37 2.39 5.01
N PHE A 44 7.32 1.52 4.69
CA PHE A 44 7.69 1.20 3.30
C PHE A 44 7.40 -0.27 3.01
N ASP A 45 6.50 -0.53 2.06
CA ASP A 45 6.20 -1.88 1.56
C ASP A 45 6.90 -2.09 0.22
N LEU A 46 7.95 -2.92 0.22
CA LEU A 46 8.83 -3.19 -0.91
C LEU A 46 8.56 -4.60 -1.44
N PHE A 47 7.92 -4.70 -2.59
CA PHE A 47 7.51 -5.98 -3.17
C PHE A 47 8.46 -6.38 -4.30
N THR A 48 8.55 -7.67 -4.55
CA THR A 48 9.33 -8.25 -5.66
C THR A 48 8.61 -9.49 -6.19
N SER A 49 8.77 -9.80 -7.48
CA SER A 49 8.33 -11.09 -8.05
C SER A 49 9.36 -12.20 -7.86
N GLY A 50 10.55 -11.86 -7.33
CA GLY A 50 11.61 -12.80 -6.98
C GLY A 50 11.56 -13.24 -5.52
N ARG A 51 12.61 -13.94 -5.07
CA ARG A 51 12.74 -14.36 -3.67
C ARG A 51 13.31 -13.24 -2.80
N VAL A 52 12.83 -13.14 -1.56
CA VAL A 52 13.39 -12.20 -0.56
C VAL A 52 14.78 -12.65 -0.12
N LYS A 53 15.82 -11.91 -0.52
CA LYS A 53 17.23 -12.17 -0.20
C LYS A 53 17.60 -11.62 1.19
N LYS A 54 17.05 -12.21 2.25
CA LYS A 54 17.10 -11.68 3.63
C LYS A 54 18.49 -11.30 4.15
N GLN A 55 19.50 -12.16 3.95
CA GLN A 55 20.86 -11.86 4.38
C GLN A 55 21.46 -10.66 3.62
N PHE A 56 21.15 -10.53 2.33
CA PHE A 56 21.56 -9.36 1.54
C PHE A 56 20.87 -8.09 2.03
N ILE A 57 19.56 -8.16 2.34
CA ILE A 57 18.80 -7.04 2.89
C ILE A 57 19.42 -6.57 4.20
N LYS A 58 19.58 -7.46 5.18
CA LYS A 58 20.15 -7.14 6.51
C LYS A 58 21.54 -6.51 6.36
N ARG A 59 22.44 -7.14 5.60
CA ARG A 59 23.78 -6.61 5.33
C ARG A 59 23.78 -5.25 4.63
N THR A 60 22.82 -4.99 3.75
CA THR A 60 22.71 -3.69 3.08
C THR A 60 22.28 -2.62 4.07
N ILE A 61 21.28 -2.90 4.91
CA ILE A 61 20.85 -2.00 5.98
C ILE A 61 22.00 -1.70 6.95
N ASP A 62 22.74 -2.73 7.38
CA ASP A 62 23.85 -2.58 8.33
C ASP A 62 25.03 -1.75 7.80
N ARG A 63 25.15 -1.57 6.47
CA ARG A 63 26.14 -0.65 5.86
C ARG A 63 25.68 0.80 5.89
N HIS A 64 24.40 1.07 6.11
CA HIS A 64 23.88 2.42 6.24
C HIS A 64 24.01 2.95 7.68
N LYS A 65 23.74 4.25 7.83
CA LYS A 65 23.80 4.95 9.13
C LYS A 65 22.85 4.36 10.19
N TRP A 66 21.79 3.70 9.76
CA TRP A 66 20.71 3.23 10.62
C TRP A 66 20.67 1.69 10.56
N PRO A 67 21.14 0.98 11.60
CA PRO A 67 21.03 -0.47 11.64
C PRO A 67 19.58 -0.91 11.85
N VAL A 68 19.33 -2.21 11.66
CA VAL A 68 18.05 -2.83 12.04
C VAL A 68 17.88 -2.70 13.55
N SER A 69 16.79 -2.06 14.00
CA SER A 69 16.46 -1.92 15.41
C SER A 69 15.57 -3.06 15.91
N ASP A 70 14.75 -3.64 15.04
CA ASP A 70 13.89 -4.78 15.38
C ASP A 70 13.56 -5.66 14.18
N VAL A 71 13.29 -6.94 14.42
CA VAL A 71 12.81 -7.92 13.43
C VAL A 71 11.42 -8.35 13.86
N LEU A 72 10.40 -7.77 13.22
CA LEU A 72 9.01 -7.99 13.60
C LEU A 72 8.49 -9.36 13.14
N PHE A 73 8.95 -9.82 11.97
CA PHE A 73 8.51 -11.08 11.37
C PHE A 73 9.47 -11.52 10.27
N GLU A 74 9.64 -12.83 10.11
CA GLU A 74 10.47 -13.41 9.08
C GLU A 74 9.99 -14.83 8.71
N ASP A 75 9.65 -15.05 7.44
CA ASP A 75 9.31 -16.37 6.88
C ASP A 75 9.90 -16.55 5.47
N SER A 76 9.55 -17.60 4.74
CA SER A 76 10.10 -17.83 3.39
C SER A 76 9.80 -16.72 2.36
N GLU A 77 8.71 -15.99 2.53
CA GLU A 77 8.18 -15.04 1.56
C GLU A 77 8.34 -13.58 2.01
N GLN A 78 8.45 -13.32 3.31
CA GLN A 78 8.43 -11.98 3.88
C GLN A 78 9.52 -11.74 4.92
N LEU A 79 9.91 -10.48 5.02
CA LEU A 79 10.77 -9.95 6.08
C LEU A 79 10.24 -8.58 6.50
N HIS A 80 9.89 -8.43 7.78
CA HIS A 80 9.45 -7.17 8.36
C HIS A 80 10.50 -6.70 9.37
N LEU A 81 11.06 -5.52 9.12
CA LEU A 81 12.12 -4.91 9.92
C LEU A 81 11.68 -3.54 10.40
N VAL A 82 12.25 -3.09 11.51
CA VAL A 82 12.24 -1.68 11.90
C VAL A 82 13.63 -1.12 11.68
N VAL A 83 13.71 0.01 10.97
CA VAL A 83 14.96 0.75 10.71
C VAL A 83 14.65 2.22 10.94
N HIS A 84 15.37 2.88 11.86
CA HIS A 84 15.13 4.29 12.21
C HIS A 84 13.65 4.61 12.50
N ASP A 85 12.99 3.76 13.30
CA ASP A 85 11.57 3.85 13.67
C ASP A 85 10.57 3.76 12.49
N VAL A 86 11.02 3.33 11.32
CA VAL A 86 10.18 3.07 10.15
C VAL A 86 10.11 1.58 9.91
N LYS A 87 8.90 1.05 9.73
CA LYS A 87 8.70 -0.34 9.32
C LYS A 87 9.03 -0.48 7.83
N LEU A 88 9.94 -1.40 7.51
CA LEU A 88 10.24 -1.85 6.16
C LEU A 88 9.73 -3.29 6.00
N THR A 89 8.83 -3.49 5.03
CA THR A 89 8.36 -4.80 4.60
C THR A 89 9.03 -5.17 3.30
N PHE A 90 9.67 -6.32 3.24
CA PHE A 90 10.09 -6.96 1.99
C PHE A 90 9.21 -8.17 1.74
N PHE A 91 8.58 -8.25 0.58
CA PHE A 91 7.64 -9.33 0.27
C PHE A 91 7.82 -9.90 -1.14
N SER A 92 7.91 -11.21 -1.23
CA SER A 92 7.85 -11.98 -2.47
C SER A 92 6.39 -12.09 -2.91
N TYR A 93 5.96 -11.21 -3.82
CA TYR A 93 4.60 -11.15 -4.30
C TYR A 93 4.38 -12.10 -5.48
N PRO A 94 3.41 -13.03 -5.40
CA PRO A 94 3.23 -14.08 -6.42
C PRO A 94 2.62 -13.57 -7.72
N HIS A 95 1.99 -12.39 -7.71
CA HIS A 95 1.40 -11.79 -8.90
C HIS A 95 2.38 -10.85 -9.59
N GLN A 96 2.41 -10.88 -10.93
CA GLN A 96 3.20 -9.94 -11.71
C GLN A 96 2.56 -8.56 -11.64
N ILE A 97 3.35 -7.56 -11.27
CA ILE A 97 2.93 -6.17 -11.14
C ILE A 97 3.91 -5.31 -11.91
N ASP A 98 3.38 -4.53 -12.85
CA ASP A 98 4.17 -3.56 -13.59
C ASP A 98 4.35 -2.28 -12.77
N ALA A 99 5.58 -2.02 -12.33
CA ALA A 99 5.97 -0.79 -11.66
C ALA A 99 6.62 0.17 -12.66
N THR A 100 5.82 1.09 -13.21
CA THR A 100 6.22 1.99 -14.31
C THR A 100 6.44 3.43 -13.87
N VAL A 101 6.02 3.78 -12.65
CA VAL A 101 6.08 5.15 -12.15
C VAL A 101 7.37 5.35 -11.35
N ASP A 102 8.26 6.22 -11.83
CA ASP A 102 9.49 6.57 -11.12
C ASP A 102 9.22 7.58 -9.99
N PHE A 103 9.55 7.21 -8.76
CA PHE A 103 9.60 8.13 -7.63
C PHE A 103 10.99 8.78 -7.54
N GLU A 104 11.22 9.82 -8.33
CA GLU A 104 12.41 10.68 -8.25
C GLU A 104 13.75 9.91 -8.26
N GLN A 105 13.86 8.88 -9.11
CA GLN A 105 15.04 8.02 -9.19
C GLN A 105 15.41 7.34 -7.86
N ILE A 106 14.44 7.21 -6.95
CA ILE A 106 14.57 6.45 -5.71
C ILE A 106 14.09 5.02 -5.95
N ILE A 107 12.84 4.84 -6.37
CA ILE A 107 12.25 3.52 -6.56
C ILE A 107 11.04 3.60 -7.51
N TYR A 108 10.78 2.54 -8.25
CA TYR A 108 9.58 2.44 -9.08
C TYR A 108 8.37 2.00 -8.25
N MET A 109 7.20 2.46 -8.68
CA MET A 109 5.89 2.10 -8.11
C MET A 109 4.92 1.72 -9.23
N PRO A 110 3.90 0.90 -8.95
CA PRO A 110 2.80 0.69 -9.86
C PRO A 110 2.00 1.98 -10.09
N ASP A 111 1.28 2.05 -11.20
CA ASP A 111 0.33 3.14 -11.42
C ASP A 111 -0.82 3.10 -10.41
N LEU A 112 -1.56 4.22 -10.31
CA LEU A 112 -2.60 4.37 -9.30
C LEU A 112 -3.74 3.35 -9.45
N LEU A 113 -4.08 2.96 -10.69
CA LEU A 113 -5.14 1.97 -10.93
C LEU A 113 -4.70 0.56 -10.51
N THR A 114 -3.43 0.22 -10.72
CA THR A 114 -2.83 -1.03 -10.27
C THR A 114 -2.76 -1.08 -8.75
N LEU A 115 -2.37 0.03 -8.09
CA LEU A 115 -2.41 0.15 -6.64
C LEU A 115 -3.85 0.03 -6.09
N ALA A 116 -4.84 0.60 -6.77
CA ALA A 116 -6.25 0.46 -6.42
C ALA A 116 -6.72 -1.00 -6.54
N ALA A 117 -6.31 -1.70 -7.59
CA ALA A 117 -6.59 -3.12 -7.76
C ALA A 117 -5.94 -3.98 -6.66
N MET A 118 -4.68 -3.72 -6.33
CA MET A 118 -3.99 -4.38 -5.21
C MET A 118 -4.70 -4.12 -3.88
N LYS A 119 -5.23 -2.91 -3.67
CA LYS A 119 -6.02 -2.56 -2.49
C LYS A 119 -7.33 -3.33 -2.42
N ALA A 120 -8.06 -3.39 -3.54
CA ALA A 120 -9.32 -4.13 -3.64
C ALA A 120 -9.12 -5.63 -3.37
N TYR A 121 -8.03 -6.20 -3.88
CA TYR A 121 -7.67 -7.60 -3.63
C TYR A 121 -7.30 -7.88 -2.17
N ALA A 122 -6.61 -6.95 -1.50
CA ALA A 122 -6.12 -7.13 -0.13
C ALA A 122 -7.17 -6.84 0.95
N LEU A 123 -8.25 -6.10 0.63
CA LEU A 123 -9.25 -5.64 1.61
C LEU A 123 -9.80 -6.79 2.47
N GLY A 124 -10.06 -7.96 1.86
CA GLY A 124 -10.63 -9.11 2.54
C GLY A 124 -9.76 -9.84 3.55
N GLY A 125 -8.43 -9.64 3.49
CA GLY A 125 -7.50 -10.20 4.47
C GLY A 125 -7.06 -9.20 5.54
N ARG A 126 -7.44 -7.93 5.38
CA ARG A 126 -6.95 -6.82 6.21
C ARG A 126 -7.98 -5.67 6.21
N ALA A 127 -8.72 -5.56 7.30
CA ALA A 127 -9.68 -4.48 7.51
C ALA A 127 -9.06 -3.36 8.37
N LYS A 128 -8.17 -2.51 7.83
CA LYS A 128 -7.73 -1.29 8.53
C LYS A 128 -8.47 -0.06 7.99
N TRP A 129 -8.84 0.87 8.87
CA TRP A 129 -9.60 2.06 8.46
C TRP A 129 -8.93 2.86 7.33
N LYS A 130 -7.59 3.00 7.36
CA LYS A 130 -6.84 3.68 6.29
C LYS A 130 -6.98 3.04 4.90
N ASP A 131 -7.29 1.74 4.83
CA ASP A 131 -7.51 1.04 3.56
C ASP A 131 -8.86 1.47 2.94
N TYR A 132 -9.90 1.67 3.76
CA TYR A 132 -11.18 2.22 3.35
C TYR A 132 -11.07 3.70 2.95
N VAL A 133 -10.27 4.49 3.67
CA VAL A 133 -10.00 5.89 3.28
C VAL A 133 -9.33 5.96 1.91
N ASP A 134 -8.33 5.11 1.65
CA ASP A 134 -7.68 5.07 0.34
C ASP A 134 -8.68 4.68 -0.76
N LEU A 135 -9.48 3.63 -0.55
CA LEU A 135 -10.51 3.19 -1.50
C LEU A 135 -11.57 4.28 -1.76
N TYR A 136 -11.97 5.01 -0.72
CA TYR A 136 -12.91 6.13 -0.84
C TYR A 136 -12.38 7.23 -1.78
N ILE A 137 -11.14 7.67 -1.59
CA ILE A 137 -10.55 8.70 -2.46
C ILE A 137 -10.39 8.18 -3.89
N LEU A 138 -9.91 6.93 -4.04
CA LEU A 138 -9.75 6.28 -5.34
C LEU A 138 -11.07 6.19 -6.10
N LEU A 139 -12.16 5.79 -5.43
CA LEU A 139 -13.48 5.63 -6.03
C LEU A 139 -14.22 6.96 -6.27
N ARG A 140 -13.99 7.96 -5.41
CA ARG A 140 -14.63 9.26 -5.53
C ARG A 140 -14.04 10.10 -6.65
N ASP A 141 -12.71 10.12 -6.77
CA ASP A 141 -12.01 11.12 -7.58
C ASP A 141 -11.30 10.55 -8.81
N HIS A 142 -11.05 9.23 -8.87
CA HIS A 142 -10.12 8.68 -9.86
C HIS A 142 -10.70 7.57 -10.74
N PHE A 143 -11.39 6.59 -10.16
CA PHE A 143 -11.83 5.40 -10.89
C PHE A 143 -13.22 4.95 -10.47
N SER A 144 -13.96 4.36 -11.40
CA SER A 144 -15.18 3.63 -11.06
C SER A 144 -14.85 2.27 -10.43
N LEU A 145 -15.81 1.71 -9.70
CA LEU A 145 -15.70 0.35 -9.17
C LEU A 145 -15.43 -0.66 -10.30
N ALA A 146 -16.11 -0.51 -11.43
CA ALA A 146 -15.91 -1.38 -12.60
C ALA A 146 -14.47 -1.35 -13.13
N GLN A 147 -13.84 -0.16 -13.21
CA GLN A 147 -12.44 -0.05 -13.65
C GLN A 147 -11.48 -0.75 -12.68
N ILE A 148 -11.67 -0.57 -11.37
CA ILE A 148 -10.85 -1.25 -10.35
C ILE A 148 -11.06 -2.76 -10.41
N SER A 149 -12.32 -3.22 -10.55
CA SER A 149 -12.65 -4.64 -10.63
C SER A 149 -12.11 -5.29 -11.89
N GLU A 150 -12.18 -4.63 -13.05
CA GLU A 150 -11.59 -5.12 -14.30
C GLU A 150 -10.07 -5.24 -14.17
N LYS A 151 -9.39 -4.21 -13.65
CA LYS A 151 -7.94 -4.26 -13.41
C LYS A 151 -7.57 -5.38 -12.42
N SER A 152 -8.34 -5.54 -11.35
CA SER A 152 -8.13 -6.60 -10.35
C SER A 152 -8.28 -7.98 -10.96
N LYS A 153 -9.33 -8.19 -11.77
CA LYS A 153 -9.54 -9.45 -12.49
C LYS A 153 -8.39 -9.74 -13.47
N ASN A 154 -7.86 -8.72 -14.13
CA ASN A 154 -6.73 -8.89 -15.06
C ASN A 154 -5.43 -9.30 -14.35
N ILE A 155 -5.17 -8.79 -13.14
CA ILE A 155 -3.94 -9.10 -12.38
C ILE A 155 -4.07 -10.43 -11.62
N PHE A 156 -5.19 -10.61 -10.91
CA PHE A 156 -5.36 -11.69 -9.94
C PHE A 156 -6.17 -12.87 -10.49
N GLY A 157 -6.81 -12.71 -11.65
CA GLY A 157 -7.55 -13.77 -12.32
C GLY A 157 -8.60 -14.42 -11.41
N VAL A 158 -8.53 -15.75 -11.28
CA VAL A 158 -9.45 -16.56 -10.48
C VAL A 158 -9.40 -16.26 -8.98
N TYR A 159 -8.35 -15.60 -8.49
CA TYR A 159 -8.21 -15.27 -7.08
C TYR A 159 -8.99 -13.99 -6.70
N TYR A 160 -9.48 -13.22 -7.66
CA TYR A 160 -10.30 -12.04 -7.40
C TYR A 160 -11.78 -12.33 -7.58
N ASN A 161 -12.59 -11.85 -6.62
CA ASN A 161 -14.04 -11.96 -6.66
C ASN A 161 -14.68 -10.58 -6.41
N GLU A 162 -15.27 -9.99 -7.45
CA GLU A 162 -15.90 -8.66 -7.37
C GLU A 162 -17.06 -8.62 -6.36
N LYS A 163 -17.85 -9.70 -6.27
CA LYS A 163 -18.97 -9.76 -5.32
C LYS A 163 -18.44 -9.69 -3.89
N LEU A 164 -17.39 -10.46 -3.58
CA LEU A 164 -16.75 -10.43 -2.28
C LEU A 164 -16.13 -9.04 -1.98
N PHE A 165 -15.50 -8.42 -2.99
CA PHE A 165 -14.97 -7.07 -2.84
C PHE A 165 -16.06 -6.05 -2.49
N ARG A 166 -17.21 -6.08 -3.17
CA ARG A 166 -18.37 -5.22 -2.87
C ARG A 166 -18.90 -5.46 -1.46
N GLU A 167 -19.05 -6.71 -1.05
CA GLU A 167 -19.49 -7.07 0.31
C GLU A 167 -18.54 -6.51 1.38
N GLN A 168 -17.23 -6.61 1.17
CA GLN A 168 -16.21 -6.06 2.06
C GLN A 168 -16.20 -4.53 2.07
N LEU A 169 -16.45 -3.90 0.93
CA LEU A 169 -16.42 -2.44 0.78
C LEU A 169 -17.47 -1.74 1.68
N CYS A 170 -18.57 -2.41 2.00
CA CYS A 170 -19.62 -1.91 2.89
C CYS A 170 -19.67 -2.59 4.27
N TYR A 171 -18.64 -3.36 4.64
CA TYR A 171 -18.60 -4.05 5.93
C TYR A 171 -17.59 -3.39 6.89
N PHE A 172 -18.10 -2.75 7.94
CA PHE A 172 -17.28 -1.93 8.84
C PHE A 172 -17.13 -2.49 10.27
N GLN A 173 -17.76 -3.63 10.59
CA GLN A 173 -17.90 -4.09 11.98
C GLN A 173 -16.58 -4.57 12.61
N ASP A 174 -15.68 -5.12 11.81
CA ASP A 174 -14.38 -5.66 12.24
C ASP A 174 -13.19 -4.79 11.79
N VAL A 175 -13.46 -3.55 11.37
CA VAL A 175 -12.42 -2.63 10.92
C VAL A 175 -11.61 -2.14 12.12
N ASP A 176 -10.30 -2.26 12.00
CA ASP A 176 -9.33 -1.75 12.96
C ASP A 176 -9.15 -0.23 12.79
N HIS A 177 -9.53 0.50 13.83
CA HIS A 177 -9.40 1.96 13.97
C HIS A 177 -8.24 2.37 14.89
N SER A 178 -7.40 1.45 15.36
CA SER A 178 -6.29 1.74 16.28
C SER A 178 -5.26 2.70 15.67
N GLU A 179 -5.03 2.60 14.37
CA GLU A 179 -4.21 3.52 13.59
C GLU A 179 -5.05 4.71 13.11
N LYS A 180 -4.81 5.90 13.68
CA LYS A 180 -5.45 7.14 13.22
C LYS A 180 -4.98 7.52 11.82
N VAL A 181 -5.90 8.01 11.00
CA VAL A 181 -5.59 8.57 9.69
C VAL A 181 -5.16 10.01 9.85
N ASP A 182 -3.90 10.29 9.52
CA ASP A 182 -3.34 11.64 9.52
C ASP A 182 -3.51 12.25 8.12
N PHE A 183 -4.62 12.97 7.92
CA PHE A 183 -4.92 13.63 6.67
C PHE A 183 -3.96 14.80 6.42
N VAL A 184 -3.44 14.87 5.19
CA VAL A 184 -2.61 15.98 4.72
C VAL A 184 -3.48 17.05 4.02
N ALA A 185 -4.62 16.61 3.48
CA ALA A 185 -5.68 17.46 2.94
C ALA A 185 -6.83 17.63 3.95
N GLU A 186 -7.96 18.17 3.50
CA GLU A 186 -9.16 18.29 4.34
C GLU A 186 -9.63 16.92 4.83
N SER A 187 -9.80 16.79 6.15
CA SER A 187 -10.29 15.57 6.77
C SER A 187 -11.74 15.31 6.37
N VAL A 188 -12.05 14.08 5.99
CA VAL A 188 -13.42 13.67 5.68
C VAL A 188 -14.00 12.91 6.87
N PRO A 189 -15.21 13.25 7.35
CA PRO A 189 -15.84 12.51 8.44
C PRO A 189 -16.05 11.03 8.09
N ASP A 190 -15.78 10.14 9.04
CA ASP A 190 -15.85 8.69 8.82
C ASP A 190 -17.23 8.24 8.32
N GLU A 191 -18.31 8.83 8.82
CA GLU A 191 -19.67 8.50 8.38
C GLU A 191 -19.93 8.85 6.91
N LYS A 192 -19.31 9.92 6.40
CA LYS A 192 -19.40 10.29 4.98
C LYS A 192 -18.65 9.27 4.10
N ILE A 193 -17.53 8.76 4.59
CA ILE A 193 -16.75 7.71 3.92
C ILE A 193 -17.57 6.41 3.88
N LYS A 194 -18.11 5.97 5.03
CA LYS A 194 -18.92 4.75 5.13
C LYS A 194 -20.16 4.80 4.25
N GLN A 195 -20.89 5.92 4.24
CA GLN A 195 -22.08 6.08 3.42
C GLN A 195 -21.72 5.97 1.93
N PHE A 196 -20.71 6.71 1.48
CA PHE A 196 -20.28 6.68 0.08
C PHE A 196 -19.87 5.28 -0.37
N LEU A 197 -19.08 4.57 0.44
CA LEU A 197 -18.64 3.21 0.10
C LEU A 197 -19.81 2.22 0.07
N THR A 198 -20.77 2.37 0.98
CA THR A 198 -22.02 1.58 0.97
C THR A 198 -22.83 1.82 -0.30
N ASP A 199 -22.98 3.08 -0.71
CA ASP A 199 -23.72 3.44 -1.92
C ASP A 199 -23.06 2.85 -3.17
N ILE A 200 -21.73 2.94 -3.27
CA ILE A 200 -20.96 2.36 -4.37
C ILE A 200 -21.06 0.83 -4.41
N ALA A 201 -20.97 0.17 -3.24
CA ALA A 201 -21.04 -1.28 -3.15
C ALA A 201 -22.40 -1.84 -3.59
N THR A 202 -23.48 -1.13 -3.23
CA THR A 202 -24.87 -1.55 -3.46
C THR A 202 -25.48 -1.04 -4.75
N ALA A 203 -24.76 -0.22 -5.52
CA ALA A 203 -25.21 0.27 -6.82
C ALA A 203 -25.52 -0.90 -7.78
N PRO A 204 -26.71 -0.92 -8.41
CA PRO A 204 -27.09 -1.95 -9.37
C PRO A 204 -26.16 -1.96 -10.59
N PHE A 205 -25.97 -3.15 -11.16
CA PHE A 205 -25.14 -3.41 -12.33
C PHE A 205 -25.75 -2.84 -13.61
#